data_AF-A0A1S8C926-F1
#
_entry.id   AF-A0A1S8C926-F1
#
_cell.length_a   1.000
_cell.length_b   1.000
_cell.length_c   1.000
_cell.angle_alpha   90.00
_cell.angle_beta   90.00
_cell.angle_gamma   90.00
#
_symmetry.space_group_name_H-M   'P 1'
#
loop_
_entity.id
_entity.type
_entity.pdbx_description
1 polymer ?
#
loop_
_entity_poly.entity_id
_entity_poly.type
_entity_poly.pdbx_seq_one_letter_code
_entity_poly.pdbx_strand_id
1 'polypeptide(L)'
;AEVHIESLMLQLADLAAAEGHEASGPVARLAAYDAAHRTQLVATLRAWLDAFGDAIRAAGQVHVHPNTFRYRLRRISEVGGIDLDDADSRFAAMLELRLLRW
;
A
#
# COMPACT_ATOMS: atom_id res chain seq x y z
N ALA A 1 -8.62 23.62 7.15
CA ALA A 1 -8.18 22.87 5.95
C ALA A 1 -8.08 21.37 6.27
N GLU A 2 -7.40 20.97 7.34
CA GLU A 2 -7.28 19.58 7.82
C GLU A 2 -8.62 18.82 7.95
N VAL A 3 -9.61 19.44 8.60
CA VAL A 3 -10.93 18.81 8.86
C VAL A 3 -11.69 18.40 7.58
N HIS A 4 -11.48 19.11 6.46
CA HIS A 4 -12.21 18.81 5.23
C HIS A 4 -11.70 17.52 4.56
N ILE A 5 -10.38 17.34 4.50
CA ILE A 5 -9.78 16.13 3.90
C ILE A 5 -10.09 14.90 4.73
N GLU A 6 -10.02 15.01 6.06
CA GLU A 6 -10.39 13.90 6.96
C GLU A 6 -11.86 13.50 6.79
N SER A 7 -12.77 14.48 6.66
CA SER A 7 -14.18 14.21 6.38
C SER A 7 -14.39 13.54 5.02
N LEU A 8 -13.66 13.95 3.97
CA LEU A 8 -13.75 13.32 2.65
C LEU A 8 -13.25 11.88 2.68
N MET A 9 -12.15 11.63 3.38
CA MET A 9 -11.63 10.28 3.57
C MET A 9 -12.61 9.38 4.31
N LEU A 10 -13.29 9.91 5.34
CA LEU A 10 -14.33 9.17 6.06
C LEU A 10 -15.51 8.83 5.15
N GLN A 11 -16.01 9.82 4.39
CA GLN A 11 -17.10 9.62 3.42
C GLN A 11 -16.76 8.56 2.38
N LEU A 12 -15.52 8.56 1.88
CA LEU A 12 -15.07 7.56 0.91
C LEU A 12 -14.96 6.16 1.54
N ALA A 13 -14.52 6.06 2.80
CA ALA A 13 -14.48 4.79 3.52
C ALA A 13 -15.88 4.22 3.76
N ASP A 14 -16.84 5.07 4.15
CA ASP A 14 -18.24 4.67 4.32
C ASP A 14 -18.86 4.21 3.01
N LEU A 15 -18.56 4.92 1.91
CA LEU A 15 -19.00 4.53 0.56
C LEU A 15 -18.42 3.16 0.15
N ALA A 16 -17.11 2.97 0.31
CA ALA A 16 -16.44 1.72 -0.04
C ALA A 16 -16.99 0.53 0.77
N ALA A 17 -17.30 0.74 2.06
CA ALA A 17 -17.91 -0.27 2.91
C ALA A 17 -19.36 -0.60 2.51
N ALA A 18 -20.15 0.42 2.14
CA ALA A 18 -21.55 0.26 1.74
C ALA A 18 -21.71 -0.49 0.40
N GLU A 19 -20.78 -0.31 -0.53
CA GLU A 19 -20.80 -1.00 -1.82
C GLU A 19 -20.43 -2.49 -1.72
N GLY A 20 -20.01 -2.96 -0.54
CA GLY A 20 -19.65 -4.37 -0.35
C GLY A 20 -18.48 -4.80 -1.23
N HIS A 21 -17.62 -3.84 -1.62
CA HIS A 21 -16.39 -4.14 -2.32
C HIS A 21 -15.53 -5.02 -1.41
N GLU A 22 -15.61 -6.34 -1.61
CA GLU A 22 -14.57 -7.26 -1.15
C GLU A 22 -13.24 -6.64 -1.56
N ALA A 23 -12.26 -6.61 -0.65
CA ALA A 23 -10.95 -6.03 -0.91
C ALA A 23 -10.38 -6.67 -2.20
N SER A 24 -10.54 -5.98 -3.31
CA SER A 24 -10.32 -6.48 -4.67
C SER A 24 -9.48 -5.45 -5.41
N GLY A 25 -8.31 -5.20 -4.87
CA GLY A 25 -7.35 -4.26 -5.42
C GLY A 25 -5.92 -4.79 -5.33
N PRO A 26 -4.97 -4.04 -5.88
CA PRO A 26 -3.56 -4.36 -5.78
C PRO A 26 -3.09 -4.63 -4.35
N VAL A 27 -3.50 -3.82 -3.38
CA VAL A 27 -3.08 -3.99 -1.98
C VAL A 27 -3.73 -5.23 -1.37
N ALA A 28 -5.01 -5.49 -1.66
CA ALA A 28 -5.67 -6.73 -1.25
C ALA A 28 -4.96 -7.99 -1.75
N ARG A 29 -4.49 -8.00 -3.02
CA ARG A 29 -3.67 -9.09 -3.57
C ARG A 29 -2.37 -9.28 -2.79
N LEU A 30 -1.73 -8.18 -2.38
CA LEU A 30 -0.52 -8.24 -1.55
C LEU A 30 -0.80 -8.81 -0.17
N ALA A 31 -1.92 -8.49 0.50
CA ALA A 31 -2.27 -9.16 1.76
C ALA A 31 -2.50 -10.65 1.59
N ALA A 32 -3.26 -11.04 0.57
CA ALA A 32 -3.52 -12.45 0.31
C ALA A 32 -2.19 -13.20 0.10
N TYR A 33 -1.27 -12.58 -0.63
CA TYR A 33 0.07 -13.12 -0.82
C TYR A 33 0.88 -13.17 0.48
N ASP A 34 0.87 -12.10 1.29
CA ASP A 34 1.55 -12.04 2.58
C ASP A 34 1.04 -13.12 3.53
N ALA A 35 -0.28 -13.34 3.60
CA ALA A 35 -0.89 -14.38 4.41
C ALA A 35 -0.47 -15.79 3.95
N ALA A 36 -0.46 -16.04 2.63
CA ALA A 36 -0.10 -17.34 2.07
C ALA A 36 1.40 -17.66 2.17
N HIS A 37 2.27 -16.66 2.03
CA HIS A 37 3.73 -16.85 1.91
C HIS A 37 4.52 -16.38 3.13
N ARG A 38 3.84 -15.84 4.16
CA ARG A 38 4.46 -15.23 5.35
C ARG A 38 5.46 -14.12 4.97
N THR A 39 5.10 -13.31 3.96
CA THR A 39 5.88 -12.15 3.54
C THR A 39 5.39 -10.88 4.23
N GLN A 40 5.97 -9.73 3.86
CA GLN A 40 5.69 -8.41 4.46
C GLN A 40 5.62 -7.34 3.35
N LEU A 41 5.02 -7.66 2.21
CA LEU A 41 4.95 -6.80 1.04
C LEU A 41 4.06 -5.58 1.30
N VAL A 42 2.96 -5.74 2.02
CA VAL A 42 2.07 -4.61 2.34
C VAL A 42 2.80 -3.59 3.23
N ALA A 43 3.46 -4.06 4.29
CA ALA A 43 4.25 -3.19 5.17
C ALA A 43 5.40 -2.50 4.43
N THR A 44 6.03 -3.22 3.49
CA THR A 44 7.08 -2.66 2.63
C THR A 44 6.54 -1.55 1.72
N LEU A 45 5.40 -1.78 1.06
CA LEU A 45 4.75 -0.79 0.19
C LEU A 45 4.34 0.45 1.00
N ARG A 46 3.73 0.26 2.17
CA ARG A 46 3.35 1.38 3.07
C ARG A 46 4.56 2.23 3.42
N ALA A 47 5.64 1.61 3.92
CA ALA A 47 6.86 2.33 4.30
C ALA A 47 7.48 3.08 3.11
N TRP A 48 7.47 2.47 1.91
CA TRP A 48 8.00 3.11 0.71
C TRP A 48 7.19 4.33 0.26
N LEU A 49 5.86 4.21 0.29
CA LEU A 49 4.95 5.32 -0.05
C LEU A 49 5.02 6.45 0.99
N ASP A 50 5.08 6.12 2.29
CA ASP A 50 5.25 7.11 3.38
C ASP A 50 6.62 7.81 3.33
N ALA A 51 7.63 7.15 2.75
CA ALA A 51 8.94 7.72 2.48
C ALA A 51 9.04 8.42 1.10
N PHE A 52 7.92 8.64 0.41
CA PHE A 52 7.86 9.27 -0.91
C PHE A 52 8.80 8.62 -1.95
N GLY A 53 8.97 7.31 -1.87
CA GLY A 53 9.78 6.54 -2.81
C GLY A 53 11.23 6.31 -2.38
N ASP A 54 11.69 6.88 -1.27
CA ASP A 54 13.04 6.64 -0.76
C ASP A 54 13.16 5.23 -0.16
N ALA A 55 13.69 4.31 -0.97
CA ALA A 55 13.88 2.91 -0.58
C ALA A 55 14.91 2.72 0.56
N ILE A 56 15.89 3.61 0.72
CA ILE A 56 16.89 3.50 1.80
C ILE A 56 16.24 3.90 3.12
N ARG A 57 15.56 5.05 3.14
CA ARG A 57 14.81 5.52 4.30
C ARG A 57 13.74 4.51 4.72
N ALA A 58 12.94 4.02 3.77
CA ALA A 58 11.88 3.06 4.04
C ALA A 58 12.42 1.71 4.55
N ALA A 59 13.54 1.22 3.99
CA ALA A 59 14.20 0.01 4.48
C ALA A 59 14.63 0.13 5.95
N GLY A 60 15.13 1.30 6.34
CA GLY A 60 15.45 1.61 7.74
C GLY A 60 14.24 1.57 8.66
N GLN A 61 13.09 2.11 8.22
CA GLN A 61 11.85 2.13 9.01
C GLN A 61 11.31 0.73 9.33
N VAL A 62 11.45 -0.22 8.40
CA VAL A 62 11.00 -1.61 8.58
C VAL A 62 12.13 -2.58 8.96
N HIS A 63 13.31 -2.06 9.31
CA HIS A 63 14.47 -2.83 9.78
C HIS A 63 14.91 -3.97 8.85
N VAL A 64 14.95 -3.72 7.53
CA VAL A 64 15.45 -4.69 6.55
C VAL A 64 16.60 -4.12 5.73
N HIS A 65 17.46 -5.00 5.23
CA HIS A 65 18.55 -4.57 4.36
C HIS A 65 18.02 -3.95 3.04
N PRO A 66 18.64 -2.88 2.50
CA PRO A 66 18.16 -2.22 1.28
C PRO A 66 18.02 -3.14 0.06
N ASN A 67 18.88 -4.15 -0.09
CA ASN A 67 18.75 -5.11 -1.20
C ASN A 67 17.49 -5.98 -1.07
N THR A 68 17.18 -6.44 0.14
CA THR A 68 15.94 -7.18 0.42
C THR A 68 14.72 -6.28 0.21
N PHE A 69 14.80 -5.00 0.59
CA PHE A 69 13.74 -4.04 0.36
C PHE A 69 13.46 -3.84 -1.13
N ARG A 70 14.49 -3.58 -1.95
CA ARG A 70 14.35 -3.46 -3.41
C ARG A 70 13.80 -4.73 -4.06
N TYR A 71 14.21 -5.90 -3.57
CA TYR A 71 13.62 -7.16 -4.00
C TYR A 71 12.11 -7.21 -3.71
N ARG A 72 11.69 -6.80 -2.50
CA ARG A 72 10.27 -6.74 -2.13
C ARG A 72 9.50 -5.71 -2.98
N LEU A 73 10.07 -4.56 -3.32
CA LEU A 73 9.44 -3.60 -4.24
C LEU A 73 9.15 -4.20 -5.61
N ARG A 74 10.10 -4.95 -6.18
CA ARG A 74 9.86 -5.67 -7.44
C ARG A 74 8.73 -6.70 -7.30
N ARG A 75 8.73 -7.46 -6.20
CA ARG A 75 7.65 -8.41 -5.89
C ARG A 75 6.30 -7.72 -5.68
N ILE A 76 6.27 -6.52 -5.11
CA ILE A 76 5.05 -5.71 -4.99
C ILE A 76 4.49 -5.39 -6.38
N SER A 77 5.32 -4.95 -7.33
CA SER A 77 4.87 -4.71 -8.70
C SER A 77 4.37 -5.99 -9.37
N GLU A 78 5.06 -7.11 -9.20
CA GLU A 78 4.69 -8.40 -9.81
C GLU A 78 3.41 -9.00 -9.22
N VAL A 79 3.27 -9.04 -7.89
CA VAL A 79 2.14 -9.67 -7.20
C VAL A 79 0.92 -8.75 -7.16
N GLY A 80 1.17 -7.48 -6.83
CA GLY A 80 0.14 -6.46 -6.75
C GLY A 80 -0.31 -5.97 -8.12
N GLY A 81 0.50 -6.12 -9.17
CA GLY A 81 0.24 -5.48 -10.46
C GLY A 81 0.29 -3.96 -10.35
N ILE A 82 1.16 -3.43 -9.50
CA ILE A 82 1.31 -2.00 -9.24
C ILE A 82 2.50 -1.48 -10.05
N ASP A 83 2.24 -0.51 -10.92
CA ASP A 83 3.30 0.31 -11.48
C ASP A 83 3.75 1.33 -10.41
N LEU A 84 4.97 1.17 -9.90
CA LEU A 84 5.51 2.05 -8.86
C LEU A 84 6.13 3.32 -9.43
N ASP A 85 6.35 3.40 -10.75
CA ASP A 85 6.87 4.60 -11.40
C ASP A 85 5.73 5.57 -11.77
N ASP A 86 4.49 5.06 -11.89
CA ASP A 86 3.29 5.86 -12.14
C ASP A 86 2.75 6.55 -10.87
N ALA A 87 2.37 7.82 -10.99
CA ALA A 87 1.88 8.61 -9.86
C ALA A 87 0.46 8.21 -9.45
N ASP A 88 -0.41 7.93 -10.43
CA ASP A 88 -1.80 7.58 -10.18
C ASP A 88 -1.93 6.19 -9.55
N SER A 89 -1.12 5.23 -10.02
CA SER A 89 -1.00 3.89 -9.43
C SER A 89 -0.53 3.93 -7.98
N ARG A 90 0.46 4.78 -7.66
CA ARG A 90 0.91 5.00 -6.27
C ARG A 90 -0.19 5.62 -5.42
N PHE A 91 -0.90 6.61 -5.94
CA PHE A 91 -2.00 7.24 -5.22
C PHE A 91 -3.15 6.26 -4.96
N ALA A 92 -3.53 5.46 -5.95
CA ALA A 92 -4.56 4.43 -5.80
C ALA A 92 -4.18 3.40 -4.72
N ALA A 93 -2.93 2.90 -4.73
CA ALA A 93 -2.44 2.00 -3.69
C ALA A 93 -2.43 2.67 -2.29
N MET A 94 -2.05 3.94 -2.23
CA MET A 94 -2.02 4.74 -1.01
C MET A 94 -3.43 4.98 -0.42
N LEU A 95 -4.42 5.12 -1.30
CA LEU A 95 -5.83 5.24 -0.96
C LEU A 95 -6.37 3.91 -0.44
N GLU A 96 -6.13 2.82 -1.16
CA GLU A 96 -6.54 1.46 -0.76
C GLU A 96 -5.97 1.10 0.63
N LEU A 97 -4.69 1.41 0.90
CA LEU A 97 -4.06 1.24 2.21
C LEU A 97 -4.71 2.03 3.35
N ARG A 98 -5.38 3.15 3.06
CA ARG A 98 -6.09 3.98 4.05
C ARG A 98 -7.52 3.48 4.26
N LEU A 99 -8.18 3.02 3.21
CA LEU A 99 -9.55 2.52 3.26
C LEU A 99 -9.63 1.16 3.97
N LEU A 100 -8.65 0.28 3.76
CA LEU A 100 -8.68 -1.08 4.30
C LEU A 100 -8.35 -1.19 5.80
N ARG A 101 -7.87 -0.11 6.45
CA ARG A 101 -7.60 -0.05 7.92
C ARG A 101 -6.86 -1.27 8.49
N TRP A 102 -5.84 -1.78 7.81
CA TRP A 102 -5.00 -2.89 8.30
C TRP A 102 -3.95 -2.45 9.31
#